data_AF-A0A7S2SRF3-F1
#
_entry.id   AF-A0A7S2SRF3-F1
#
_cell.length_a   1.000
_cell.length_b   1.000
_cell.length_c   1.000
_cell.angle_alpha   90.00
_cell.angle_beta   90.00
_cell.angle_gamma   90.00
#
_symmetry.space_group_name_H-M   'P 1'
#
loop_
_entity.id
_entity.type
_entity.pdbx_description
1 polymer ?
#
loop_
_entity_poly.entity_id
_entity_poly.type
_entity_poly.pdbx_seq_one_letter_code
_entity_poly.pdbx_strand_id
1 'polypeptide(L)'
;MFCCGKKKTMSKTAWNDMTDEVRQAAITLGYTEQTWESDEGPLDDKMWNELQPKQQQAAIVLGYNETSWNDDSSDDDEPASTGKYDHLYWKALPDEVRKAAETLGYDKKKWNNDLGTNLDENDWDELTEEQKNAARVL
;
A
#
# COMPACT_ATOMS: atom_id res chain seq x y z
N MET A 1 11.00 -3.71 -22.37
CA MET A 1 10.05 -4.51 -21.58
C MET A 1 10.66 -4.64 -20.22
N PHE A 2 10.17 -3.87 -19.25
CA PHE A 2 10.59 -3.98 -17.86
C PHE A 2 9.48 -4.77 -17.15
N CYS A 3 9.79 -5.96 -16.65
CA CYS A 3 8.86 -6.77 -15.89
C CYS A 3 8.80 -6.21 -14.46
N CYS A 4 7.59 -5.92 -13.98
CA CYS A 4 7.31 -5.61 -12.58
C CYS A 4 7.50 -6.92 -11.79
N GLY A 5 8.49 -6.95 -10.90
CA GLY A 5 8.66 -8.06 -9.96
C GLY A 5 7.65 -7.91 -8.83
N LYS A 6 6.90 -8.97 -8.56
CA LYS A 6 5.99 -9.04 -7.41
C LYS A 6 6.78 -8.70 -6.15
N LYS A 7 6.47 -7.58 -5.50
CA LYS A 7 7.25 -7.13 -4.34
C LYS A 7 7.03 -8.08 -3.17
N LYS A 8 8.11 -8.79 -2.82
CA LYS A 8 8.25 -9.61 -1.63
C LYS A 8 8.11 -8.74 -0.37
N THR A 9 6.90 -8.60 0.18
CA THR A 9 6.69 -7.95 1.48
C THR A 9 7.41 -8.69 2.62
N MET A 10 7.67 -9.99 2.44
CA MET A 10 8.51 -10.81 3.33
C MET A 10 10.02 -10.75 3.06
N SER A 11 10.50 -10.05 2.01
CA SER A 11 11.95 -9.99 1.69
C SER A 11 12.78 -9.22 2.70
N LYS A 12 12.14 -8.47 3.62
CA LYS A 12 12.88 -7.79 4.69
C LYS A 12 13.51 -8.79 5.67
N THR A 13 13.05 -10.04 5.70
CA THR A 13 13.64 -11.11 6.54
C THR A 13 14.65 -11.93 5.73
N ALA A 14 15.89 -12.00 6.24
CA ALA A 14 16.95 -12.83 5.65
C ALA A 14 16.58 -14.32 5.74
N TRP A 15 16.97 -15.11 4.74
CA TRP A 15 16.67 -16.56 4.68
C TRP A 15 17.11 -17.33 5.95
N ASN A 16 18.22 -16.89 6.56
CA ASN A 16 18.77 -17.47 7.78
C ASN A 16 18.08 -17.03 9.07
N ASP A 17 17.29 -15.95 9.03
CA ASP A 17 16.53 -15.42 10.16
C ASP A 17 15.09 -15.99 10.23
N MET A 18 14.65 -16.64 9.15
CA MET A 18 13.35 -17.30 9.07
C MET A 18 13.28 -18.56 9.93
N THR A 19 12.11 -18.81 10.54
CA THR A 19 11.84 -20.08 11.22
C THR A 19 11.79 -21.24 10.23
N ASP A 20 12.03 -22.47 10.72
CA ASP A 20 12.02 -23.66 9.86
C ASP A 20 10.69 -23.85 9.11
N GLU A 21 9.56 -23.47 9.72
CA GLU A 21 8.23 -23.52 9.10
C GLU A 21 8.12 -22.59 7.88
N VAL A 22 8.58 -21.34 8.05
CA VAL A 22 8.56 -20.31 7.00
C VAL A 22 9.55 -20.69 5.89
N ARG A 23 10.72 -21.24 6.25
CA ARG A 23 11.69 -21.73 5.27
C ARG A 23 11.14 -22.90 4.44
N GLN A 24 10.46 -23.87 5.07
CA GLN A 24 9.83 -24.99 4.36
C GLN A 24 8.71 -24.51 3.43
N ALA A 25 7.94 -23.51 3.84
CA ALA A 25 6.94 -22.88 2.99
C ALA A 25 7.58 -22.21 1.76
N ALA A 26 8.66 -21.43 1.95
CA ALA A 26 9.40 -20.83 0.86
C ALA A 26 9.97 -21.87 -0.12
N ILE A 27 10.54 -22.96 0.38
CA ILE A 27 11.00 -24.10 -0.44
C ILE A 27 9.85 -24.74 -1.23
N THR A 28 8.66 -24.86 -0.62
CA THR A 28 7.45 -25.39 -1.29
C THR A 28 6.98 -24.50 -2.43
N LEU A 29 7.19 -23.18 -2.31
CA LEU A 29 6.98 -22.21 -3.37
C LEU A 29 8.13 -22.21 -4.41
N GLY A 30 9.18 -22.99 -4.20
CA GLY A 30 10.34 -23.08 -5.09
C GLY A 30 11.43 -22.05 -4.79
N TYR A 31 11.28 -21.22 -3.75
CA TYR A 31 12.36 -20.34 -3.32
C TYR A 31 13.51 -21.16 -2.72
N THR A 32 14.71 -20.65 -2.92
CA THR A 32 15.98 -21.13 -2.36
C THR A 32 16.68 -19.95 -1.73
N GLU A 33 17.69 -20.16 -0.90
CA GLU A 33 18.47 -19.06 -0.31
C GLU A 33 18.91 -18.03 -1.38
N GLN A 34 19.38 -18.50 -2.54
CA GLN A 34 19.81 -17.64 -3.64
C GLN A 34 18.66 -16.88 -4.31
N THR A 35 17.52 -17.55 -4.57
CA THR A 35 16.36 -16.90 -5.21
C THR A 35 15.52 -16.09 -4.23
N TRP A 36 15.67 -16.32 -2.92
CA TRP A 36 15.09 -15.52 -1.87
C TRP A 36 15.75 -14.15 -1.79
N GLU A 37 17.08 -14.11 -1.90
CA GLU A 37 17.86 -12.86 -1.93
C GLU A 37 17.86 -12.17 -3.31
N SER A 38 17.37 -12.83 -4.36
CA SER A 38 17.23 -12.26 -5.70
C SER A 38 15.91 -11.50 -5.88
N ASP A 39 15.88 -10.49 -6.75
CA ASP A 39 14.66 -9.76 -7.12
C ASP A 39 13.64 -10.60 -7.91
N GLU A 40 14.02 -11.76 -8.44
CA GLU A 40 13.15 -12.61 -9.26
C GLU A 40 12.83 -13.93 -8.55
N GLY A 41 11.53 -14.15 -8.28
CA GLY A 41 10.99 -15.39 -7.74
C GLY A 41 10.56 -16.39 -8.82
N PRO A 42 10.62 -17.71 -8.55
CA PRO A 42 10.22 -18.75 -9.51
C PRO A 42 8.72 -18.80 -9.80
N LEU A 43 7.91 -18.08 -9.02
CA LEU A 43 6.45 -17.99 -9.17
C LEU A 43 5.99 -16.54 -9.39
N ASP A 44 6.92 -15.62 -9.67
CA ASP A 44 6.59 -14.21 -9.90
C ASP A 44 5.75 -14.01 -11.16
N ASP A 45 5.79 -14.94 -12.11
CA ASP A 45 4.92 -14.93 -13.29
C ASP A 45 3.54 -15.56 -13.05
N LYS A 46 3.29 -16.21 -11.89
CA LYS A 46 2.07 -16.98 -11.64
C LYS A 46 1.09 -16.31 -10.69
N MET A 47 -0.17 -16.26 -11.07
CA MET A 47 -1.24 -15.79 -10.18
C MET A 47 -1.57 -16.84 -9.11
N TRP A 48 -2.23 -16.41 -8.03
CA TRP A 48 -2.60 -17.27 -6.90
C TRP A 48 -3.42 -18.50 -7.32
N ASN A 49 -4.33 -18.33 -8.27
CA ASN A 49 -5.16 -19.40 -8.84
C ASN A 49 -4.37 -20.41 -9.70
N GLU A 50 -3.16 -20.05 -10.15
CA GLU A 50 -2.25 -20.93 -10.90
C GLU A 50 -1.29 -21.69 -9.99
N LEU A 51 -1.27 -21.35 -8.69
CA LEU A 51 -0.51 -22.08 -7.68
C LEU A 51 -1.18 -23.41 -7.35
N GLN A 52 -0.35 -24.41 -7.04
CA GLN A 52 -0.85 -25.66 -6.49
C GLN A 52 -1.43 -25.43 -5.09
N PRO A 53 -2.38 -26.25 -4.62
CA PRO A 53 -2.95 -26.12 -3.27
C PRO A 53 -1.88 -26.11 -2.17
N LYS A 54 -0.80 -26.88 -2.33
CA LYS A 54 0.35 -26.89 -1.41
C LYS A 54 1.13 -25.57 -1.42
N GLN A 55 1.23 -24.93 -2.58
CA GLN A 55 1.90 -23.65 -2.75
C GLN A 55 1.06 -22.52 -2.14
N GLN A 56 -0.25 -22.49 -2.39
CA GLN A 56 -1.15 -21.55 -1.73
C GLN A 56 -1.05 -21.65 -0.22
N GLN A 57 -1.04 -22.87 0.32
CA GLN A 57 -0.93 -23.08 1.76
C GLN A 57 0.42 -22.63 2.32
N ALA A 58 1.50 -22.85 1.58
CA ALA A 58 2.81 -22.30 1.92
C ALA A 58 2.82 -20.76 1.87
N ALA A 59 2.21 -20.16 0.86
CA ALA A 59 2.08 -18.70 0.77
C ALA A 59 1.27 -18.13 1.96
N ILE A 60 0.22 -18.82 2.41
CA ILE A 60 -0.51 -18.48 3.65
C ILE A 60 0.38 -18.54 4.88
N VAL A 61 1.23 -19.56 5.01
CA VAL A 61 2.21 -19.67 6.12
C VAL A 61 3.21 -18.51 6.08
N LEU A 62 3.55 -18.05 4.88
CA LEU A 62 4.35 -16.84 4.66
C LEU A 62 3.55 -15.53 4.80
N GLY A 63 2.29 -15.58 5.22
CA GLY A 63 1.45 -14.39 5.42
C GLY A 63 0.85 -13.79 4.14
N TYR A 64 1.03 -14.42 2.98
CA TYR A 64 0.38 -14.02 1.74
C TYR A 64 -1.02 -14.60 1.62
N ASN A 65 -1.92 -13.85 1.00
CA ASN A 65 -3.25 -14.28 0.59
C ASN A 65 -3.46 -14.01 -0.91
N GLU A 66 -4.58 -14.49 -1.46
CA GLU A 66 -4.90 -14.32 -2.89
C GLU A 66 -4.83 -12.86 -3.35
N THR A 67 -5.30 -11.93 -2.50
CA THR A 67 -5.23 -10.51 -2.79
C THR A 67 -3.78 -10.05 -2.80
N SER A 68 -3.03 -10.21 -1.70
CA SER A 68 -1.64 -9.74 -1.61
C SER A 68 -0.67 -10.43 -2.58
N TRP A 69 -0.99 -11.62 -3.08
CA TRP A 69 -0.18 -12.34 -4.07
C TRP A 69 -0.41 -11.85 -5.50
N ASN A 70 -1.65 -11.43 -5.80
CA ASN A 70 -2.02 -10.89 -7.10
C ASN A 70 -1.93 -9.36 -7.15
N ASP A 71 -1.83 -8.70 -6.00
CA ASP A 71 -1.71 -7.25 -5.88
C ASP A 71 -0.25 -6.84 -6.15
N ASP A 72 -0.02 -6.28 -7.33
CA ASP A 72 1.28 -5.74 -7.79
C ASP A 72 1.48 -4.28 -7.32
N SER A 73 0.59 -3.76 -6.46
CA SER A 73 0.59 -2.34 -6.07
C SER A 73 1.82 -1.99 -5.27
N SER A 74 2.71 -1.25 -5.90
CA SER A 74 3.79 -0.53 -5.26
C SER A 74 3.27 0.65 -4.45
N ASP A 75 2.67 0.43 -3.29
CA ASP A 75 2.31 1.53 -2.39
C ASP A 75 2.42 1.09 -0.93
N ASP A 76 3.64 1.05 -0.40
CA ASP A 76 3.86 1.05 1.06
C ASP A 76 5.27 1.57 1.39
N ASP A 77 5.43 2.88 1.21
CA ASP A 77 6.29 3.72 2.05
C ASP A 77 5.79 5.18 1.91
N GLU A 78 4.56 5.45 2.31
CA GLU A 78 4.11 6.81 2.67
C GLU A 78 3.11 6.71 3.83
N PRO A 79 3.31 7.44 4.95
CA PRO A 79 2.39 7.41 6.06
C PRO A 79 1.05 7.98 5.60
N ALA A 80 0.00 7.17 5.77
CA ALA A 80 -1.42 7.52 5.72
C ALA A 80 -1.73 9.03 5.81
N SER A 81 -1.65 9.71 4.67
CA SER A 81 -2.45 10.90 4.36
C SER A 81 -3.29 10.49 3.17
N THR A 82 -4.51 10.14 3.51
CA THR A 82 -5.47 9.43 2.69
C THR A 82 -5.93 10.29 1.53
N GLY A 83 -5.39 10.06 0.34
CA GLY A 83 -5.99 10.51 -0.92
C GLY A 83 -7.29 9.77 -1.27
N LYS A 84 -8.09 9.42 -0.26
CA LYS A 84 -9.36 8.69 -0.41
C LYS A 84 -10.33 9.47 -1.28
N TYR A 85 -10.23 10.80 -1.27
CA TYR A 85 -11.13 11.67 -2.00
C TYR A 85 -10.45 12.57 -3.03
N ASP A 86 -9.12 12.51 -3.18
CA ASP A 86 -8.35 13.36 -4.10
C ASP A 86 -8.76 13.17 -5.57
N HIS A 87 -9.19 11.96 -5.93
CA HIS A 87 -9.69 11.64 -7.26
C HIS A 87 -11.16 12.05 -7.48
N LEU A 88 -11.86 12.51 -6.44
CA LEU A 88 -13.26 12.94 -6.52
C LEU A 88 -13.36 14.43 -6.75
N TYR A 89 -14.30 14.82 -7.60
CA TYR A 89 -14.70 16.22 -7.71
C TYR A 89 -15.39 16.69 -6.42
N TRP A 90 -15.24 17.97 -6.08
CA TRP A 90 -15.89 18.62 -4.93
C TRP A 90 -17.39 18.31 -4.76
N LYS A 91 -18.09 18.17 -5.89
CA LYS A 91 -19.53 17.84 -5.92
C LYS A 91 -19.85 16.40 -5.53
N ALA A 92 -18.89 15.49 -5.69
CA ALA A 92 -18.99 14.08 -5.35
C ALA A 92 -18.47 13.79 -3.92
N LEU A 93 -17.91 14.78 -3.23
CA LEU A 93 -17.48 14.64 -1.84
C LEU A 93 -18.69 14.53 -0.89
N PRO A 94 -18.62 13.63 0.10
CA PRO A 94 -19.54 13.63 1.23
C PRO A 94 -19.57 15.00 1.91
N ASP A 95 -20.72 15.38 2.49
CA ASP A 95 -20.87 16.69 3.14
C ASP A 95 -19.90 16.88 4.32
N GLU A 96 -19.52 15.80 5.01
CA GLU A 96 -18.51 15.84 6.09
C GLU A 96 -17.12 16.20 5.57
N VAL A 97 -16.70 15.55 4.48
CA VAL A 97 -15.41 15.77 3.83
C VAL A 97 -15.34 17.18 3.25
N ARG A 98 -16.44 17.67 2.67
CA ARG A 98 -16.53 19.03 2.14
C ARG A 98 -16.37 20.08 3.23
N LYS A 99 -17.02 19.89 4.38
CA LYS A 99 -16.87 20.77 5.55
C LYS A 99 -15.45 20.75 6.11
N ALA A 100 -14.83 19.58 6.15
CA ALA A 100 -13.43 19.44 6.56
C ALA A 100 -12.50 20.19 5.59
N ALA A 101 -12.68 20.01 4.29
CA ALA A 101 -11.93 20.72 3.25
C ALA A 101 -12.12 22.25 3.35
N GLU A 102 -13.36 22.73 3.60
CA GLU A 102 -13.64 24.15 3.85
C GLU A 102 -12.92 24.68 5.10
N THR A 103 -12.84 23.87 6.17
CA THR A 103 -12.11 24.21 7.42
C THR A 103 -10.61 24.35 7.17
N LEU A 104 -10.09 23.58 6.22
CA LEU A 104 -8.71 23.65 5.74
C LEU A 104 -8.49 24.74 4.66
N GLY A 105 -9.54 25.47 4.28
CA GLY A 105 -9.43 26.57 3.32
C GLY A 105 -9.43 26.13 1.85
N TYR A 106 -9.77 24.87 1.58
CA TYR A 106 -10.09 24.40 0.23
C TYR A 106 -11.48 24.89 -0.16
N ASP A 107 -11.58 25.31 -1.42
CA ASP A 107 -12.84 25.61 -2.07
C ASP A 107 -13.00 24.73 -3.31
N LYS A 108 -14.22 24.67 -3.85
CA LYS A 108 -14.51 23.87 -5.05
C LYS A 108 -13.52 24.08 -6.20
N LYS A 109 -13.05 25.31 -6.42
CA LYS A 109 -12.10 25.59 -7.50
C LYS A 109 -10.73 25.07 -7.11
N LYS A 110 -10.27 25.33 -5.89
CA LYS A 110 -8.98 24.80 -5.41
C LYS A 110 -8.94 23.28 -5.44
N TRP A 111 -9.94 22.63 -4.87
CA TRP A 111 -10.08 21.17 -4.87
C TRP A 111 -10.07 20.58 -6.28
N ASN A 112 -10.92 21.08 -7.18
CA ASN A 112 -11.03 20.51 -8.53
C ASN A 112 -9.84 20.81 -9.45
N ASN A 113 -8.99 21.78 -9.09
CA ASN A 113 -7.81 22.14 -9.89
C ASN A 113 -6.51 21.80 -9.15
N ASP A 114 -6.59 21.00 -8.08
CA ASP A 114 -5.46 20.60 -7.24
C ASP A 114 -4.58 21.79 -6.83
N LEU A 115 -5.24 22.88 -6.42
CA LEU A 115 -4.57 24.08 -5.93
C LEU A 115 -4.49 24.00 -4.42
N GLY A 116 -3.27 24.12 -3.91
CA GLY A 116 -3.01 24.20 -2.49
C GLY A 116 -3.66 25.40 -1.81
N THR A 117 -3.73 25.32 -0.48
CA THR A 117 -4.18 26.37 0.42
C THR A 117 -2.98 26.97 1.16
N ASN A 118 -3.19 28.11 1.83
CA ASN A 118 -2.16 28.70 2.68
C ASN A 118 -1.82 27.83 3.91
N LEU A 119 -2.57 26.75 4.17
CA LEU A 119 -2.26 25.79 5.24
C LEU A 119 -1.23 24.75 4.79
N ASP A 120 -1.07 24.52 3.48
CA ASP A 120 -0.11 23.55 2.96
C ASP A 120 1.34 24.02 3.19
N GLU A 121 1.52 25.32 3.49
CA GLU A 121 2.80 25.93 3.86
C GLU A 121 3.05 25.93 5.38
N ASN A 122 2.04 25.64 6.22
CA ASN A 122 2.19 25.63 7.67
C ASN A 122 2.55 24.23 8.17
N ASP A 123 3.41 24.18 9.20
CA ASP A 123 3.72 22.92 9.86
C ASP A 123 2.48 22.38 10.60
N TRP A 124 2.36 21.04 10.67
CA TRP A 124 1.25 20.37 11.33
C TRP A 124 1.00 20.90 12.74
N ASP A 125 2.06 21.21 13.49
CA ASP A 125 1.95 21.71 14.87
C ASP A 125 1.38 23.13 14.99
N GLU A 126 1.37 23.90 13.91
CA GLU A 126 0.79 25.25 13.84
C GLU A 126 -0.70 25.23 13.45
N LEU A 127 -1.22 24.08 13.02
CA LEU A 127 -2.63 23.91 12.74
C LEU A 127 -3.45 23.84 14.02
N THR A 128 -4.63 24.45 13.98
CA THR A 128 -5.62 24.33 15.06
C THR A 128 -6.12 22.88 15.16
N GLU A 129 -6.58 22.48 16.34
CA GLU A 129 -7.13 21.14 16.56
C GLU A 129 -8.30 20.83 15.61
N GLU A 130 -9.08 21.85 15.23
CA GLU A 130 -10.16 21.73 14.25
C GLU A 130 -9.64 21.40 12.85
N GLN A 131 -8.55 22.06 12.42
CA GLN A 131 -7.89 21.79 11.14
C GLN A 131 -7.22 20.41 11.14
N LYS A 132 -6.55 20.03 12.23
CA LYS A 132 -5.97 18.68 12.38
C LYS A 132 -7.04 17.60 12.26
N ASN A 133 -8.18 17.79 12.93
CA ASN A 133 -9.29 16.85 12.84
C ASN A 133 -9.89 16.82 11.43
N ALA A 134 -10.03 17.97 10.76
CA ALA A 134 -10.47 18.04 9.38
C ALA A 134 -9.52 17.30 8.41
N ALA A 135 -8.21 17.47 8.59
CA ALA A 135 -7.19 16.80 7.76
C ALA A 135 -7.19 15.28 7.94
N ARG A 136 -7.59 14.78 9.12
CA ARG A 136 -7.76 13.34 9.36
C ARG A 136 -9.02 12.74 8.72
N VAL A 137 -9.97 13.59 8.30
CA VAL A 137 -11.24 13.18 7.69
C VAL A 137 -11.14 13.09 6.16
N LEU A 138 -10.22 13.86 5.57
CA LEU A 138 -9.88 13.80 4.15
C LEU A 138 -9.06 12.51 3.87
#